data_AF-A0A7T4WHX0-F1
#
_entry.id   AF-A0A7T4WHX0-F1
#
_cell.length_a   1.000
_cell.length_b   1.000
_cell.length_c   1.000
_cell.angle_alpha   90.00
_cell.angle_beta   90.00
_cell.angle_gamma   90.00
#
_symmetry.space_group_name_H-M   'P 1'
#
loop_
_entity.id
_entity.type
_entity.pdbx_description
1 polymer ?
#
loop_
_entity_poly.entity_id
_entity_poly.type
_entity_poly.pdbx_seq_one_letter_code
_entity_poly.pdbx_strand_id
1 'polypeptide(L)'
;MTRVPEDTIGRRLPGETAPPAPRTRREARERYRTSERRQARGLPSTSTGARSLRQAAKPGASLGAGYLGLGAAILTAIEAVAGIAFFLIRWDEYSDPLLPAAAWGLYIVAAVIVGLSVLTYGERLTGPAFALICVVLAGVVALDFVGIWPEHDIAHTATASMAAGFALLPIATLRPAREVAAAITVLGLAFVVMAAVSTPITADTLPGIVSLLSLVVVPPAIALYVVQRFRQLVQRELDRVLVQSNVQAPQFAVGMLASDELARLDLAAEKLLDAVANGTDPLPLSDASSSVAASLATELRLHLIEGRRETWLYHAITESDHLGRSVSVADPTALAGHLSPTQRDGLLQALWQMVGDGRTAQPGMPVVSVTLGPIGSDGHPVSDETMDVPVVIESRGVPRRSLGPTAWSALQRIGPYTETVRDGALHIVAHCVVNRHPSM
;
A
#
# COMPACT_ATOMS: atom_id res chain seq x y z
N MET A 1 -20.36 -24.23 53.66
CA MET A 1 -20.00 -25.38 52.78
C MET A 1 -20.73 -25.17 51.46
N THR A 2 -19.95 -24.81 50.46
CA THR A 2 -20.32 -24.14 49.21
C THR A 2 -20.77 -25.15 48.15
N ARG A 3 -22.00 -25.00 47.64
CA ARG A 3 -22.45 -25.62 46.39
C ARG A 3 -22.14 -24.65 45.25
N VAL A 4 -21.29 -25.09 44.32
CA VAL A 4 -21.02 -24.41 43.05
C VAL A 4 -22.06 -24.93 42.04
N PRO A 5 -22.71 -24.06 41.23
CA PRO A 5 -23.66 -24.49 40.20
C PRO A 5 -22.94 -24.92 38.92
N GLU A 6 -23.47 -25.97 38.28
CA GLU A 6 -23.04 -26.48 36.97
C GLU A 6 -23.41 -25.49 35.85
N ASP A 7 -22.40 -25.07 35.09
CA ASP A 7 -22.54 -24.26 33.87
C ASP A 7 -23.07 -25.13 32.72
N THR A 8 -24.31 -24.86 32.31
CA THR A 8 -24.93 -25.39 31.10
C THR A 8 -24.60 -24.50 29.90
N ILE A 9 -23.46 -24.71 29.24
CA ILE A 9 -23.21 -24.22 27.87
C ILE A 9 -22.55 -25.32 27.04
N GLY A 10 -23.33 -25.99 26.20
CA GLY A 10 -22.76 -26.96 25.26
C GLY A 10 -23.74 -27.97 24.66
N ARG A 11 -24.95 -27.55 24.24
CA ARG A 11 -25.82 -28.45 23.48
C ARG A 11 -25.38 -28.48 22.01
N ARG A 12 -24.49 -29.41 21.66
CA ARG A 12 -24.15 -29.76 20.28
C ARG A 12 -25.26 -30.59 19.65
N LEU A 13 -25.46 -30.42 18.34
CA LEU A 13 -26.36 -31.25 17.55
C LEU A 13 -25.81 -32.68 17.41
N PRO A 14 -26.65 -33.72 17.39
CA PRO A 14 -26.20 -35.10 17.24
C PRO A 14 -25.71 -35.35 15.82
N GLY A 15 -24.41 -35.62 15.66
CA GLY A 15 -23.81 -36.03 14.37
C GLY A 15 -22.46 -35.37 14.04
N GLU A 16 -22.06 -34.31 14.75
CA GLU A 16 -20.82 -33.59 14.44
C GLU A 16 -19.63 -34.17 15.22
N THR A 17 -18.84 -35.01 14.55
CA THR A 17 -17.58 -35.51 15.10
C THR A 17 -16.60 -34.35 15.26
N ALA A 18 -16.22 -34.04 16.50
CA ALA A 18 -15.21 -33.04 16.80
C ALA A 18 -13.90 -33.38 16.04
N PRO A 19 -13.25 -32.40 15.38
CA PRO A 19 -11.98 -32.66 14.74
C PRO A 19 -10.95 -33.11 15.78
N PRO A 20 -10.17 -34.16 15.51
CA PRO A 20 -9.24 -34.71 16.49
C PRO A 20 -8.20 -33.65 16.90
N ALA A 21 -7.93 -33.63 18.21
CA ALA A 21 -6.88 -32.82 18.81
C ALA A 21 -5.52 -33.15 18.13
N PRO A 22 -4.69 -32.13 17.84
CA PRO A 22 -3.42 -32.33 17.14
C PRO A 22 -2.53 -33.26 17.96
N ARG A 23 -2.05 -34.34 17.35
CA ARG A 23 -1.28 -35.38 18.04
C ARG A 23 0.20 -35.02 18.17
N THR A 24 0.66 -34.05 17.38
CA THR A 24 2.06 -33.62 17.40
C THR A 24 2.22 -32.10 17.41
N ARG A 25 3.33 -31.62 18.00
CA ARG A 25 3.72 -30.20 18.01
C ARG A 25 3.94 -29.64 16.60
N ARG A 26 4.20 -30.51 15.61
CA ARG A 26 4.36 -30.17 14.19
C ARG A 26 3.02 -29.93 13.51
N GLU A 27 2.02 -30.77 13.75
CA GLU A 27 0.64 -30.57 13.28
C GLU A 27 0.00 -29.32 13.88
N ALA A 28 0.26 -29.04 15.17
CA ALA A 28 -0.20 -27.80 15.80
C ALA A 28 0.42 -26.56 15.12
N ARG A 29 1.73 -26.61 14.78
CA ARG A 29 2.43 -25.53 14.05
C ARG A 29 1.95 -25.38 12.61
N GLU A 30 1.61 -26.47 11.93
CA GLU A 30 1.06 -26.42 10.57
C GLU A 30 -0.36 -25.87 10.55
N ARG A 31 -1.22 -26.26 11.51
CA ARG A 31 -2.54 -25.65 11.70
C ARG A 31 -2.46 -24.16 11.99
N TYR A 32 -1.54 -23.75 12.87
CA TYR A 32 -1.28 -22.35 13.20
C TYR A 32 -0.77 -21.55 11.98
N ARG A 33 0.10 -22.15 11.15
CA ARG A 33 0.58 -21.55 9.89
C ARG A 33 -0.53 -21.45 8.83
N THR A 34 -1.45 -22.40 8.76
CA THR A 34 -2.61 -22.32 7.85
C THR A 34 -3.65 -21.31 8.31
N SER A 35 -3.86 -21.12 9.62
CA SER A 35 -4.70 -20.05 10.14
C SER A 35 -4.04 -18.67 9.95
N GLU A 36 -2.73 -18.55 10.17
CA GLU A 36 -1.97 -17.34 9.82
C GLU A 36 -2.05 -17.03 8.32
N ARG A 37 -1.99 -18.04 7.43
CA ARG A 37 -2.15 -17.82 5.98
C ARG A 37 -3.56 -17.41 5.57
N ARG A 38 -4.59 -17.72 6.37
CA ARG A 38 -5.96 -17.22 6.16
C ARG A 38 -6.14 -15.81 6.72
N GLN A 39 -5.50 -15.47 7.84
CA GLN A 39 -5.51 -14.11 8.42
C GLN A 39 -4.59 -13.11 7.70
N ALA A 40 -3.47 -13.57 7.12
CA ALA A 40 -2.50 -12.71 6.44
C ALA A 40 -2.84 -12.40 4.97
N ARG A 41 -3.96 -12.93 4.45
CA ARG A 41 -4.44 -12.65 3.10
C ARG A 41 -5.59 -11.64 3.17
N GLY A 42 -5.21 -10.38 3.39
CA GLY A 42 -6.07 -9.25 3.04
C GLY A 42 -6.53 -9.40 1.58
N LEU A 43 -7.84 -9.25 1.38
CA LEU A 43 -8.59 -9.26 0.12
C LEU A 43 -8.39 -10.51 -0.79
N PRO A 44 -9.46 -11.27 -1.10
CA PRO A 44 -9.45 -12.21 -2.21
C PRO A 44 -9.00 -11.49 -3.50
N SER A 45 -8.09 -12.10 -4.27
CA SER A 45 -7.53 -11.51 -5.50
C SER A 45 -8.55 -11.21 -6.61
N THR A 46 -9.83 -11.48 -6.35
CA THR A 46 -10.94 -11.44 -7.28
C THR A 46 -11.95 -10.33 -6.99
N SER A 47 -11.90 -9.60 -5.86
CA SER A 47 -12.89 -8.53 -5.61
C SER A 47 -12.62 -7.26 -6.42
N THR A 48 -13.68 -6.53 -6.78
CA THR A 48 -13.61 -5.34 -7.62
C THR A 48 -12.88 -4.20 -6.90
N GLY A 49 -13.09 -4.06 -5.58
CA GLY A 49 -12.35 -3.13 -4.72
C GLY A 49 -10.85 -3.45 -4.61
N ALA A 50 -10.47 -4.72 -4.49
CA ALA A 50 -9.06 -5.10 -4.51
C ALA A 50 -8.40 -4.84 -5.88
N ARG A 51 -9.17 -4.97 -6.96
CA ARG A 51 -8.70 -4.66 -8.32
C ARG A 51 -8.58 -3.15 -8.54
N SER A 52 -9.52 -2.33 -8.10
CA SER A 52 -9.44 -0.87 -8.23
C SER A 52 -8.31 -0.29 -7.38
N LEU A 53 -8.10 -0.80 -6.17
CA LEU A 53 -6.96 -0.43 -5.31
C LEU A 53 -5.62 -0.89 -5.88
N ARG A 54 -5.53 -2.12 -6.42
CA ARG A 54 -4.34 -2.55 -7.18
C ARG A 54 -4.14 -1.75 -8.46
N GLN A 55 -5.22 -1.26 -9.08
CA GLN A 55 -5.14 -0.46 -10.29
C GLN A 55 -4.69 0.97 -10.00
N ALA A 56 -5.11 1.54 -8.86
CA ALA A 56 -4.62 2.81 -8.34
C ALA A 56 -3.18 2.70 -7.78
N ALA A 57 -2.80 1.54 -7.22
CA ALA A 57 -1.46 1.24 -6.73
C ALA A 57 -0.48 0.77 -7.81
N LYS A 58 -0.96 0.50 -9.04
CA LYS A 58 -0.10 0.14 -10.18
C LYS A 58 0.65 1.38 -10.68
N PRO A 59 1.93 1.23 -11.10
CA PRO A 59 2.69 2.34 -11.67
C PRO A 59 1.92 3.01 -12.82
N GLY A 60 1.76 4.33 -12.74
CA GLY A 60 1.17 5.18 -13.80
C GLY A 60 -0.34 5.46 -13.74
N ALA A 61 -0.99 5.28 -12.58
CA ALA A 61 -2.45 5.44 -12.46
C ALA A 61 -2.92 6.63 -11.59
N SER A 62 -2.01 7.37 -10.95
CA SER A 62 -2.37 8.54 -10.14
C SER A 62 -2.03 9.84 -10.87
N LEU A 63 -2.97 10.79 -10.90
CA LEU A 63 -2.81 12.11 -11.53
C LEU A 63 -1.48 12.80 -11.14
N GLY A 64 -1.01 12.60 -9.90
CA GLY A 64 0.24 13.17 -9.41
C GLY A 64 1.52 12.54 -9.99
N ALA A 65 1.49 11.26 -10.39
CA ALA A 65 2.64 10.60 -11.01
C ALA A 65 2.91 11.12 -12.44
N GLY A 66 1.85 11.47 -13.18
CA GLY A 66 1.95 12.05 -14.52
C GLY A 66 2.65 13.42 -14.52
N TYR A 67 2.34 14.30 -13.56
CA TYR A 67 3.02 15.59 -13.43
C TYR A 67 4.51 15.46 -13.06
N LEU A 68 4.85 14.51 -12.17
CA LEU A 68 6.25 14.20 -11.86
C LEU A 68 6.99 13.66 -13.09
N GLY A 69 6.32 12.83 -13.90
CA GLY A 69 6.87 12.31 -15.16
C GLY A 69 7.12 13.41 -16.18
N LEU A 70 6.18 14.34 -16.33
CA LEU A 70 6.31 15.48 -17.23
C LEU A 70 7.46 16.41 -16.81
N GLY A 71 7.56 16.75 -15.52
CA GLY A 71 8.66 17.56 -15.00
C GLY A 71 10.03 16.89 -15.20
N ALA A 72 10.10 15.58 -14.97
CA ALA A 72 11.30 14.78 -15.24
C ALA A 72 11.67 14.81 -16.73
N ALA A 73 10.70 14.64 -17.63
CA ALA A 73 10.94 14.68 -19.07
C ALA A 73 11.41 16.06 -19.56
N ILE A 74 10.84 17.15 -19.03
CA ILE A 74 11.29 18.52 -19.32
C ILE A 74 12.75 18.71 -18.88
N LEU A 75 13.10 18.25 -17.68
CA LEU A 75 14.47 18.38 -17.17
C LEU A 75 15.46 17.59 -18.03
N THR A 76 15.11 16.36 -18.43
CA THR A 76 15.88 15.55 -19.39
C THR A 76 16.03 16.26 -20.74
N ALA A 77 14.99 16.92 -21.24
CA ALA A 77 15.05 17.64 -22.52
C ALA A 77 15.95 18.89 -22.44
N ILE A 78 15.86 19.66 -21.35
CA ILE A 78 16.72 20.82 -21.12
C ILE A 78 18.19 20.39 -21.02
N GLU A 79 18.47 19.33 -20.27
CA GLU A 79 19.83 18.80 -20.14
C GLU A 79 20.35 18.25 -21.46
N ALA A 80 19.53 17.55 -22.25
CA ALA A 80 19.91 17.08 -23.57
C ALA A 80 20.26 18.24 -24.52
N VAL A 81 19.48 19.32 -24.52
CA VAL A 81 19.78 20.53 -25.32
C VAL A 81 21.09 21.18 -24.86
N ALA A 82 21.31 21.29 -23.56
CA ALA A 82 22.56 21.82 -23.01
C ALA A 82 23.76 20.93 -23.41
N GLY A 83 23.63 19.61 -23.29
CA GLY A 83 24.66 18.64 -23.67
C GLY A 83 25.02 18.71 -25.15
N ILE A 84 24.02 18.82 -26.03
CA ILE A 84 24.24 19.02 -27.47
C ILE A 84 24.95 20.36 -27.72
N ALA A 85 24.55 21.43 -27.05
CA ALA A 85 25.21 22.72 -27.21
C ALA A 85 26.68 22.68 -26.78
N PHE A 86 26.99 22.04 -25.64
CA PHE A 86 28.37 21.84 -25.19
C PHE A 86 29.18 20.99 -26.17
N PHE A 87 28.58 19.92 -26.71
CA PHE A 87 29.20 19.09 -27.73
C PHE A 87 29.56 19.90 -28.99
N LEU A 88 28.62 20.71 -29.50
CA LEU A 88 28.82 21.53 -30.70
C LEU A 88 29.86 22.64 -30.48
N ILE A 89 29.90 23.24 -29.30
CA ILE A 89 30.91 24.26 -28.95
C ILE A 89 32.32 23.66 -28.93
N ARG A 90 32.44 22.40 -28.49
CA ARG A 90 33.73 21.68 -28.39
C ARG A 90 34.03 20.82 -29.61
N TRP A 91 33.33 21.02 -30.74
CA TRP A 91 33.45 20.16 -31.91
C TRP A 91 34.90 20.01 -32.40
N ASP A 92 35.66 21.10 -32.39
CA ASP A 92 37.05 21.13 -32.85
C ASP A 92 38.06 20.55 -31.84
N GLU A 93 37.62 20.25 -30.61
CA GLU A 93 38.45 19.65 -29.55
C GLU A 93 38.49 18.12 -29.64
N TYR A 94 37.56 17.49 -30.37
CA TYR A 94 37.49 16.04 -30.51
C TYR A 94 38.40 15.53 -31.64
N SER A 95 39.11 14.43 -31.37
CA SER A 95 39.91 13.72 -32.37
C SER A 95 39.02 13.04 -33.42
N ASP A 96 37.87 12.51 -33.01
CA ASP A 96 36.84 11.95 -33.88
C ASP A 96 35.42 12.37 -33.42
N PRO A 97 34.88 13.49 -33.93
CA PRO A 97 33.56 13.98 -33.51
C PRO A 97 32.40 13.14 -34.04
N LEU A 98 32.64 12.22 -35.00
CA LEU A 98 31.57 11.43 -35.61
C LEU A 98 30.99 10.40 -34.65
N LEU A 99 31.81 9.84 -33.76
CA LEU A 99 31.37 8.85 -32.77
C LEU A 99 30.46 9.46 -31.69
N PRO A 100 30.81 10.57 -31.01
CA PRO A 100 29.89 11.27 -30.12
C PRO A 100 28.64 11.81 -30.84
N ALA A 101 28.77 12.26 -32.10
CA ALA A 101 27.61 12.66 -32.90
C ALA A 101 26.65 11.48 -33.15
N ALA A 102 27.18 10.28 -33.44
CA ALA A 102 26.37 9.07 -33.57
C ALA A 102 25.71 8.67 -32.24
N ALA A 103 26.39 8.86 -31.11
CA ALA A 103 25.82 8.65 -29.77
C ALA A 103 24.61 9.57 -29.52
N TRP A 104 24.73 10.87 -29.84
CA TRP A 104 23.61 11.81 -29.76
C TRP A 104 22.47 11.45 -30.71
N GLY A 105 22.77 11.05 -31.95
CA GLY A 105 21.77 10.58 -32.90
C GLY A 105 20.98 9.39 -32.37
N LEU A 106 21.68 8.39 -31.81
CA LEU A 106 21.06 7.23 -31.17
C LEU A 106 20.21 7.64 -29.96
N TYR A 107 20.70 8.55 -29.11
CA TYR A 107 19.97 9.07 -27.96
C TYR A 107 18.66 9.76 -28.36
N ILE A 108 18.70 10.64 -29.37
CA ILE A 108 17.51 11.37 -29.85
C ILE A 108 16.49 10.40 -30.44
N VAL A 109 16.93 9.46 -31.27
CA VAL A 109 16.05 8.43 -31.84
C VAL A 109 15.40 7.60 -30.73
N ALA A 110 16.16 7.21 -29.72
CA ALA A 110 15.64 6.48 -28.56
C ALA A 110 14.61 7.29 -27.80
N ALA A 111 14.90 8.57 -27.51
CA ALA A 111 14.00 9.48 -26.81
C ALA A 111 12.68 9.67 -27.56
N VAL A 112 12.72 9.83 -28.89
CA VAL A 112 11.53 9.95 -29.74
C VAL A 112 10.72 8.65 -29.74
N ILE A 113 11.36 7.49 -29.92
CA ILE A 113 10.67 6.19 -29.90
C ILE A 113 9.98 5.95 -28.56
N VAL A 114 10.67 6.24 -27.45
CA VAL A 114 10.11 6.08 -26.10
C VAL A 114 8.96 7.06 -25.88
N GLY A 115 9.12 8.34 -26.26
CA GLY A 115 8.08 9.34 -26.16
C GLY A 115 6.82 8.96 -26.96
N LEU A 116 6.98 8.54 -28.22
CA LEU A 116 5.88 8.06 -29.05
C LEU A 116 5.22 6.79 -28.47
N SER A 117 6.01 5.87 -27.91
CA SER A 117 5.49 4.65 -27.28
C SER A 117 4.63 4.98 -26.06
N VAL A 118 5.04 5.96 -25.24
CA VAL A 118 4.26 6.41 -24.07
C VAL A 118 2.98 7.13 -24.51
N LEU A 119 3.04 7.94 -25.57
CA LEU A 119 1.85 8.62 -26.11
C LEU A 119 0.83 7.66 -26.73
N THR A 120 1.29 6.55 -27.32
CA THR A 120 0.43 5.58 -28.04
C THR A 120 -0.11 4.47 -27.14
N TYR A 121 0.69 3.95 -26.22
CA TYR A 121 0.33 2.81 -25.35
C TYR A 121 0.05 3.21 -23.89
N GLY A 122 0.15 4.49 -23.54
CA GLY A 122 -0.02 5.03 -22.19
C GLY A 122 1.21 4.83 -21.28
N GLU A 123 1.07 5.14 -19.98
CA GLU A 123 2.16 5.10 -18.97
C GLU A 123 2.68 3.68 -18.61
N ARG A 124 2.51 2.68 -19.49
CA ARG A 124 2.88 1.28 -19.22
C ARG A 124 4.14 0.88 -19.95
N LEU A 125 5.28 1.01 -19.28
CA LEU A 125 6.53 0.46 -19.76
C LEU A 125 6.67 -1.02 -19.35
N THR A 126 6.63 -1.93 -20.33
CA THR A 126 6.82 -3.37 -20.08
C THR A 126 8.28 -3.69 -19.72
N GLY A 127 8.52 -4.82 -19.03
CA GLY A 127 9.89 -5.26 -18.70
C GLY A 127 10.86 -5.35 -19.89
N PRO A 128 10.49 -5.97 -21.02
CA PRO A 128 11.37 -6.02 -22.19
C PRO A 128 11.61 -4.65 -22.82
N ALA A 129 10.62 -3.74 -22.82
CA ALA A 129 10.81 -2.38 -23.32
C ALA A 129 11.84 -1.61 -22.48
N PHE A 130 11.80 -1.76 -21.15
CA PHE A 130 12.80 -1.17 -20.27
C PHE A 130 14.19 -1.75 -20.52
N ALA A 131 14.31 -3.08 -20.66
CA ALA A 131 15.59 -3.71 -20.99
C ALA A 131 16.15 -3.20 -22.32
N LEU A 132 15.31 -3.04 -23.35
CA LEU A 132 15.71 -2.47 -24.63
C LEU A 132 16.23 -1.03 -24.49
N ILE A 133 15.54 -0.19 -23.70
CA ILE A 133 16.00 1.19 -23.44
C ILE A 133 17.35 1.17 -22.72
N CYS A 134 17.54 0.31 -21.72
CA CYS A 134 18.83 0.17 -21.06
C CYS A 134 19.94 -0.27 -22.03
N VAL A 135 19.66 -1.18 -22.95
CA VAL A 135 20.61 -1.60 -23.99
C VAL A 135 20.95 -0.43 -24.93
N VAL A 136 19.95 0.34 -25.35
CA VAL A 136 20.17 1.51 -26.21
C VAL A 136 20.98 2.58 -25.47
N LEU A 137 20.65 2.90 -24.21
CA LEU A 137 21.42 3.84 -23.39
C LEU A 137 22.85 3.35 -23.15
N ALA A 138 23.05 2.04 -22.93
CA ALA A 138 24.39 1.46 -22.85
C ALA A 138 25.16 1.62 -24.17
N GLY A 139 24.48 1.49 -25.31
CA GLY A 139 25.04 1.77 -26.64
C GLY A 139 25.45 3.23 -26.81
N VAL A 140 24.61 4.18 -26.37
CA VAL A 140 24.94 5.62 -26.35
C VAL A 140 26.20 5.88 -25.52
N VAL A 141 26.25 5.34 -24.30
CA VAL A 141 27.40 5.49 -23.39
C VAL A 141 28.66 4.87 -24.00
N ALA A 142 28.57 3.68 -24.58
CA ALA A 142 29.70 3.01 -25.20
C ALA A 142 30.25 3.79 -26.42
N LEU A 143 29.37 4.29 -27.29
CA LEU A 143 29.77 5.11 -28.43
C LEU A 143 30.46 6.40 -28.00
N ASP A 144 29.91 7.07 -26.99
CA ASP A 144 30.50 8.29 -26.42
C ASP A 144 31.88 7.99 -25.82
N PHE A 145 32.01 6.93 -25.01
CA PHE A 145 33.28 6.53 -24.38
C PHE A 145 34.37 6.16 -25.38
N VAL A 146 34.02 5.48 -26.48
CA VAL A 146 34.98 5.16 -27.55
C VAL A 146 35.41 6.43 -28.29
N GLY A 147 34.46 7.35 -28.52
CA GLY A 147 34.74 8.63 -29.19
C GLY A 147 35.66 9.55 -28.39
N ILE A 148 35.52 9.56 -27.06
CA ILE A 148 36.30 10.42 -26.16
C ILE A 148 37.57 9.76 -25.58
N TRP A 149 37.85 8.52 -26.00
CA TRP A 149 39.00 7.77 -25.50
C TRP A 149 40.35 8.47 -25.75
N PRO A 150 40.61 9.05 -26.94
CA PRO A 150 41.87 9.72 -27.23
C PRO A 150 42.17 10.96 -26.36
N GLU A 151 41.14 11.62 -25.84
CA GLU A 151 41.26 12.90 -25.13
C GLU A 151 41.71 12.75 -23.67
N HIS A 152 41.58 11.55 -23.09
CA HIS A 152 41.99 11.23 -21.70
C HIS A 152 41.40 12.14 -20.61
N ASP A 153 40.40 12.97 -20.92
CA ASP A 153 39.70 13.86 -19.98
C ASP A 153 38.18 13.66 -20.09
N ILE A 154 37.67 12.66 -19.37
CA ILE A 154 36.24 12.30 -19.39
C ILE A 154 35.36 13.43 -18.83
N ALA A 155 35.85 14.24 -17.89
CA ALA A 155 35.04 15.25 -17.23
C ALA A 155 34.70 16.43 -18.16
N HIS A 156 35.56 16.70 -19.14
CA HIS A 156 35.35 17.77 -20.11
C HIS A 156 34.73 17.30 -21.42
N THR A 157 34.88 16.05 -21.83
CA THR A 157 34.45 15.60 -23.18
C THR A 157 33.20 14.73 -23.18
N ALA A 158 32.87 14.05 -22.08
CA ALA A 158 31.67 13.24 -22.00
C ALA A 158 30.41 14.13 -22.07
N THR A 159 29.55 13.95 -23.08
CA THR A 159 28.31 14.74 -23.22
C THR A 159 27.08 13.87 -23.41
N ALA A 160 27.09 12.95 -24.38
CA ALA A 160 25.95 12.07 -24.64
C ALA A 160 25.76 11.02 -23.53
N SER A 161 26.85 10.51 -22.97
CA SER A 161 26.84 9.57 -21.84
C SER A 161 26.32 10.22 -20.55
N MET A 162 26.54 11.53 -20.35
CA MET A 162 25.94 12.26 -19.22
C MET A 162 24.42 12.35 -19.37
N ALA A 163 23.95 12.69 -20.57
CA ALA A 163 22.52 12.77 -20.88
C ALA A 163 21.80 11.43 -20.72
N ALA A 164 22.49 10.31 -20.94
CA ALA A 164 21.96 8.98 -20.63
C ALA A 164 21.58 8.80 -19.15
N GLY A 165 22.29 9.46 -18.22
CA GLY A 165 21.90 9.51 -16.81
C GLY A 165 20.60 10.27 -16.60
N PHE A 166 20.41 11.38 -17.31
CA PHE A 166 19.18 12.16 -17.23
C PHE A 166 17.97 11.48 -17.86
N ALA A 167 18.16 10.61 -18.85
CA ALA A 167 17.09 9.78 -19.41
C ALA A 167 16.46 8.84 -18.38
N LEU A 168 17.15 8.52 -17.26
CA LEU A 168 16.60 7.69 -16.20
C LEU A 168 15.56 8.41 -15.33
N LEU A 169 15.52 9.75 -15.32
CA LEU A 169 14.56 10.54 -14.53
C LEU A 169 13.11 10.21 -14.88
N PRO A 170 12.66 10.35 -16.15
CA PRO A 170 11.28 10.01 -16.51
C PRO A 170 11.00 8.51 -16.35
N ILE A 171 12.02 7.64 -16.45
CA ILE A 171 11.85 6.20 -16.26
C ILE A 171 11.56 5.86 -14.78
N ALA A 172 12.10 6.64 -13.84
CA ALA A 172 11.83 6.49 -12.41
C ALA A 172 10.34 6.61 -12.06
N THR A 173 9.54 7.34 -12.85
CA THR A 173 8.09 7.50 -12.65
C THR A 173 7.26 6.36 -13.22
N LEU A 174 7.85 5.48 -14.04
CA LEU A 174 7.13 4.41 -14.75
C LEU A 174 7.52 3.00 -14.27
N ARG A 175 8.74 2.83 -13.73
CA ARG A 175 9.30 1.52 -13.36
C ARG A 175 9.40 1.31 -11.85
N PRO A 176 9.58 0.05 -11.39
CA PRO A 176 9.86 -0.26 -9.99
C PRO A 176 11.25 0.25 -9.58
N ALA A 177 11.36 0.72 -8.34
CA ALA A 177 12.55 1.41 -7.88
C ALA A 177 13.84 0.58 -7.92
N ARG A 178 13.73 -0.75 -7.74
CA ARG A 178 14.88 -1.66 -7.75
C ARG A 178 15.57 -1.73 -9.09
N GLU A 179 14.81 -1.72 -10.18
CA GLU A 179 15.36 -1.81 -11.53
C GLU A 179 16.04 -0.50 -11.94
N VAL A 180 15.41 0.64 -11.61
CA VAL A 180 15.99 1.95 -11.89
C VAL A 180 17.24 2.19 -11.05
N ALA A 181 17.24 1.78 -9.78
CA ALA A 181 18.45 1.80 -8.95
C ALA A 181 19.58 0.93 -9.53
N ALA A 182 19.25 -0.25 -10.08
CA ALA A 182 20.23 -1.10 -10.76
C ALA A 182 20.80 -0.40 -12.00
N ALA A 183 19.98 0.26 -12.81
CA ALA A 183 20.46 1.03 -13.96
C ALA A 183 21.37 2.20 -13.55
N ILE A 184 20.99 2.97 -12.52
CA ILE A 184 21.80 4.08 -11.98
C ILE A 184 23.16 3.57 -11.48
N THR A 185 23.17 2.46 -10.74
CA THR A 185 24.41 1.88 -10.19
C THR A 185 25.32 1.33 -11.28
N VAL A 186 24.77 0.65 -12.29
CA VAL A 186 25.54 0.18 -13.45
C VAL A 186 26.13 1.35 -14.23
N LEU A 187 25.35 2.40 -14.48
CA LEU A 187 25.81 3.61 -15.16
C LEU A 187 26.92 4.31 -14.38
N GLY A 188 26.72 4.54 -13.08
CA GLY A 188 27.72 5.14 -12.20
C GLY A 188 29.02 4.32 -12.16
N LEU A 189 28.92 2.98 -12.10
CA LEU A 189 30.09 2.10 -12.14
C LEU A 189 30.83 2.21 -13.48
N ALA A 190 30.11 2.31 -14.61
CA ALA A 190 30.72 2.50 -15.91
C ALA A 190 31.54 3.79 -15.98
N PHE A 191 31.01 4.91 -15.45
CA PHE A 191 31.75 6.16 -15.35
C PHE A 191 32.97 6.09 -14.42
N VAL A 192 32.85 5.40 -13.28
CA VAL A 192 34.00 5.20 -12.37
C VAL A 192 35.10 4.38 -13.04
N VAL A 193 34.76 3.29 -13.71
CA VAL A 193 35.71 2.45 -14.45
C VAL A 193 36.36 3.26 -15.56
N MET A 194 35.58 4.00 -16.33
CA MET A 194 36.11 4.80 -17.43
C MET A 194 37.07 5.89 -16.90
N ALA A 195 36.66 6.66 -15.89
CA ALA A 195 37.51 7.67 -15.27
C ALA A 195 38.82 7.11 -14.69
N ALA A 196 38.78 5.90 -14.11
CA ALA A 196 39.97 5.25 -13.57
C ALA A 196 40.95 4.74 -14.63
N VAL A 197 40.46 4.43 -15.84
CA VAL A 197 41.26 3.87 -16.93
C VAL A 197 41.78 4.94 -17.88
N SER A 198 40.98 5.96 -18.18
CA SER A 198 41.35 6.99 -19.17
C SER A 198 41.99 8.24 -18.57
N THR A 199 41.56 8.66 -17.38
CA THR A 199 41.95 9.97 -16.84
C THR A 199 42.97 9.84 -15.70
N PRO A 200 44.15 10.49 -15.80
CA PRO A 200 45.11 10.53 -14.71
C PRO A 200 44.48 11.19 -13.47
N ILE A 201 44.49 10.47 -12.34
CA ILE A 201 43.93 10.98 -11.09
C ILE A 201 44.95 11.91 -10.44
N THR A 202 44.78 13.22 -10.64
CA THR A 202 45.61 14.29 -10.08
C THR A 202 44.74 15.26 -9.27
N ALA A 203 45.36 16.15 -8.50
CA ALA A 203 44.64 17.15 -7.71
C ALA A 203 43.77 18.09 -8.59
N ASP A 204 44.12 18.25 -9.86
CA ASP A 204 43.42 19.13 -10.81
C ASP A 204 42.23 18.44 -11.48
N THR A 205 42.31 17.12 -11.75
CA THR A 205 41.23 16.36 -12.42
C THR A 205 40.19 15.79 -11.45
N LEU A 206 40.57 15.57 -10.18
CA LEU A 206 39.70 15.00 -9.16
C LEU A 206 38.37 15.78 -8.97
N PRO A 207 38.36 17.12 -8.88
CA PRO A 207 37.11 17.87 -8.73
C PRO A 207 36.18 17.72 -9.95
N GLY A 208 36.74 17.63 -11.15
CA GLY A 208 36.00 17.40 -12.39
C GLY A 208 35.32 16.03 -12.41
N ILE A 209 36.05 14.98 -12.06
CA ILE A 209 35.51 13.60 -11.99
C ILE A 209 34.40 13.50 -10.93
N VAL A 210 34.59 14.11 -9.75
CA VAL A 210 33.56 14.13 -8.70
C VAL A 210 32.31 14.88 -9.16
N SER A 211 32.47 16.00 -9.85
CA SER A 211 31.36 16.79 -10.40
C SER A 211 30.60 16.02 -11.48
N LEU A 212 31.32 15.35 -12.38
CA LEU A 212 30.77 14.47 -13.40
C LEU A 212 29.94 13.34 -12.78
N LEU A 213 30.53 12.58 -11.85
CA LEU A 213 29.84 11.47 -11.19
C LEU A 213 28.61 11.94 -10.41
N SER A 214 28.72 13.10 -9.75
CA SER A 214 27.59 13.70 -9.05
C SER A 214 26.47 14.06 -10.03
N LEU A 215 26.80 14.67 -11.16
CA LEU A 215 25.82 15.08 -12.18
C LEU A 215 25.12 13.88 -12.83
N VAL A 216 25.82 12.76 -13.05
CA VAL A 216 25.25 11.56 -13.66
C VAL A 216 24.38 10.76 -12.67
N VAL A 217 24.79 10.65 -11.41
CA VAL A 217 24.16 9.73 -10.45
C VAL A 217 23.13 10.41 -9.56
N VAL A 218 23.40 11.63 -9.09
CA VAL A 218 22.59 12.29 -8.06
C VAL A 218 21.20 12.68 -8.57
N PRO A 219 21.04 13.35 -9.72
CA PRO A 219 19.71 13.72 -10.24
C PRO A 219 18.75 12.53 -10.39
N PRO A 220 19.11 11.40 -11.06
CA PRO A 220 18.21 10.27 -11.17
C PRO A 220 17.99 9.56 -9.82
N ALA A 221 18.97 9.55 -8.92
CA ALA A 221 18.80 9.01 -7.57
C ALA A 221 17.81 9.83 -6.71
N ILE A 222 17.89 11.16 -6.79
CA ILE A 222 16.93 12.07 -6.12
C ILE A 222 15.53 11.87 -6.71
N ALA A 223 15.41 11.87 -8.04
CA ALA A 223 14.13 11.64 -8.71
C ALA A 223 13.50 10.30 -8.26
N LEU A 224 14.30 9.24 -8.22
CA LEU A 224 13.89 7.92 -7.73
C LEU A 224 13.39 7.98 -6.27
N TYR A 225 14.14 8.63 -5.39
CA TYR A 225 13.78 8.79 -3.98
C TYR A 225 12.46 9.55 -3.82
N VAL A 226 12.32 10.71 -4.48
CA VAL A 226 11.13 11.56 -4.41
C VAL A 226 9.89 10.80 -4.90
N VAL A 227 9.98 10.15 -6.06
CA VAL A 227 8.87 9.37 -6.63
C VAL A 227 8.47 8.23 -5.70
N GLN A 228 9.44 7.51 -5.14
CA GLN A 228 9.16 6.41 -4.23
C GLN A 228 8.46 6.90 -2.96
N ARG A 229 8.93 8.00 -2.38
CA ARG A 229 8.32 8.60 -1.19
C ARG A 229 6.92 9.12 -1.46
N PHE A 230 6.73 9.80 -2.59
CA PHE A 230 5.42 10.27 -3.00
C PHE A 230 4.43 9.11 -3.17
N ARG A 231 4.83 8.01 -3.83
CA ARG A 231 3.99 6.82 -3.97
C ARG A 231 3.61 6.20 -2.62
N GLN A 232 4.57 6.07 -1.71
CA GLN A 232 4.31 5.56 -0.36
C GLN A 232 3.33 6.45 0.41
N LEU A 233 3.46 7.77 0.27
CA LEU A 233 2.56 8.74 0.87
C LEU A 233 1.14 8.61 0.31
N VAL A 234 1.00 8.63 -1.02
CA VAL A 234 -0.31 8.50 -1.70
C VAL A 234 -0.99 7.19 -1.33
N GLN A 235 -0.27 6.06 -1.31
CA GLN A 235 -0.84 4.77 -0.92
C GLN A 235 -1.37 4.79 0.51
N ARG A 236 -0.62 5.40 1.44
CA ARG A 236 -1.05 5.55 2.84
C ARG A 236 -2.25 6.47 2.98
N GLU A 237 -2.28 7.59 2.25
CA GLU A 237 -3.42 8.51 2.31
C GLU A 237 -4.67 7.91 1.65
N LEU A 238 -4.53 7.16 0.56
CA LEU A 238 -5.64 6.43 -0.04
C LEU A 238 -6.20 5.39 0.94
N ASP A 239 -5.33 4.60 1.58
CA ASP A 239 -5.76 3.63 2.60
C ASP A 239 -6.44 4.35 3.78
N ARG A 240 -5.89 5.47 4.23
CA ARG A 240 -6.51 6.30 5.27
C ARG A 240 -7.89 6.80 4.86
N VAL A 241 -8.07 7.28 3.62
CA VAL A 241 -9.36 7.79 3.12
C VAL A 241 -10.40 6.67 3.03
N LEU A 242 -10.00 5.47 2.59
CA LEU A 242 -10.89 4.29 2.58
C LEU A 242 -11.36 3.97 4.00
N VAL A 243 -10.42 3.95 4.93
CA VAL A 243 -10.69 3.65 6.34
C VAL A 243 -11.54 4.75 6.99
N GLN A 244 -11.33 6.02 6.65
CA GLN A 244 -12.20 7.13 7.06
C GLN A 244 -13.60 7.05 6.45
N SER A 245 -13.76 6.51 5.25
CA SER A 245 -15.09 6.30 4.66
C SER A 245 -15.95 5.32 5.47
N ASN A 246 -15.32 4.35 6.15
CA ASN A 246 -15.97 3.42 7.06
C ASN A 246 -16.43 4.07 8.38
N VAL A 247 -15.92 5.25 8.76
CA VAL A 247 -16.37 5.96 9.97
C VAL A 247 -17.83 6.39 9.86
N GLN A 248 -18.25 6.77 8.66
CA GLN A 248 -19.63 7.17 8.34
C GLN A 248 -20.54 5.98 8.04
N ALA A 249 -20.00 4.75 8.05
CA ALA A 249 -20.80 3.56 7.79
C ALA A 249 -21.83 3.31 8.92
N PRO A 250 -22.95 2.64 8.62
CA PRO A 250 -23.92 2.22 9.63
C PRO A 250 -23.26 1.39 10.75
N GLN A 251 -23.89 1.35 11.92
CA GLN A 251 -23.36 0.71 13.15
C GLN A 251 -22.92 -0.75 12.90
N PHE A 252 -23.74 -1.44 12.12
CA PHE A 252 -23.49 -2.73 11.53
C PHE A 252 -23.45 -2.51 10.03
N ALA A 253 -22.31 -2.79 9.42
CA ALA A 253 -22.14 -2.68 7.98
C ALA A 253 -21.66 -4.03 7.49
N VAL A 254 -22.09 -4.40 6.28
CA VAL A 254 -21.49 -5.51 5.57
C VAL A 254 -20.23 -4.93 4.92
N GLY A 255 -19.04 -5.44 5.25
CA GLY A 255 -17.78 -4.99 4.65
C GLY A 255 -17.87 -4.95 3.12
N MET A 256 -17.07 -4.10 2.47
CA MET A 256 -17.09 -3.87 1.01
C MET A 256 -17.05 -5.18 0.21
N LEU A 257 -16.36 -6.21 0.72
CA LEU A 257 -16.32 -7.55 0.13
C LEU A 257 -17.63 -8.33 0.25
N ALA A 258 -18.22 -8.35 1.43
CA ALA A 258 -19.49 -9.03 1.66
C ALA A 258 -20.65 -8.24 1.04
N SER A 259 -20.50 -6.94 0.81
CA SER A 259 -21.44 -6.10 0.07
C SER A 259 -21.46 -6.45 -1.43
N ASP A 260 -20.28 -6.66 -2.04
CA ASP A 260 -20.16 -7.19 -3.42
C ASP A 260 -20.79 -8.59 -3.54
N GLU A 261 -20.57 -9.45 -2.53
CA GLU A 261 -21.13 -10.80 -2.51
C GLU A 261 -22.64 -10.80 -2.29
N LEU A 262 -23.15 -9.92 -1.41
CA LEU A 262 -24.58 -9.71 -1.20
C LEU A 262 -25.26 -9.14 -2.45
N ALA A 263 -24.64 -8.19 -3.15
CA ALA A 263 -25.14 -7.66 -4.41
C ALA A 263 -25.18 -8.73 -5.51
N ARG A 264 -24.19 -9.64 -5.53
CA ARG A 264 -24.20 -10.78 -6.45
C ARG A 264 -25.32 -11.78 -6.12
N LEU A 265 -25.54 -12.07 -4.84
CA LEU A 265 -26.63 -12.92 -4.38
C LEU A 265 -28.00 -12.30 -4.67
N ASP A 266 -28.13 -11.00 -4.46
CA ASP A 266 -29.34 -10.22 -4.77
C ASP A 266 -29.66 -10.25 -6.27
N LEU A 267 -28.66 -9.99 -7.12
CA LEU A 267 -28.81 -10.11 -8.58
C LEU A 267 -29.19 -11.54 -9.01
N ALA A 268 -28.69 -12.57 -8.33
CA ALA A 268 -29.06 -13.95 -8.61
C ALA A 268 -30.49 -14.26 -8.13
N ALA A 269 -30.94 -13.67 -7.04
CA ALA A 269 -32.33 -13.74 -6.58
C ALA A 269 -33.27 -13.03 -7.57
N GLU A 270 -32.92 -11.82 -8.00
CA GLU A 270 -33.68 -11.02 -8.97
C GLU A 270 -33.87 -11.79 -10.29
N LYS A 271 -32.80 -12.39 -10.83
CA LYS A 271 -32.89 -13.21 -12.05
C LYS A 271 -33.79 -14.43 -11.89
N LEU A 272 -33.80 -15.06 -10.71
CA LEU A 272 -34.67 -16.19 -10.43
C LEU A 272 -36.13 -15.74 -10.34
N LEU A 273 -36.40 -14.60 -9.70
CA LEU A 273 -37.74 -14.00 -9.64
C LEU A 273 -38.23 -13.55 -11.02
N ASP A 274 -37.36 -12.96 -11.84
CA ASP A 274 -37.66 -12.55 -13.22
C ASP A 274 -37.97 -13.76 -14.11
N ALA A 275 -37.27 -14.88 -13.94
CA ALA A 275 -37.54 -16.10 -14.69
C ALA A 275 -38.93 -16.67 -14.39
N VAL A 276 -39.39 -16.56 -13.13
CA VAL A 276 -40.75 -16.93 -12.72
C VAL A 276 -41.77 -15.93 -13.26
N ALA A 277 -41.50 -14.62 -13.13
CA ALA A 277 -42.40 -13.56 -13.57
C ALA A 277 -42.66 -13.58 -15.09
N ASN A 278 -41.63 -13.86 -15.88
CA ASN A 278 -41.73 -13.96 -17.34
C ASN A 278 -42.21 -15.34 -17.82
N GLY A 279 -42.55 -16.25 -16.91
CA GLY A 279 -43.08 -17.58 -17.22
C GLY A 279 -42.06 -18.55 -17.83
N THR A 280 -40.77 -18.22 -17.76
CA THR A 280 -39.68 -19.09 -18.26
C THR A 280 -39.47 -20.30 -17.35
N ASP A 281 -39.72 -20.12 -16.05
CA ASP A 281 -39.78 -21.21 -15.05
C ASP A 281 -41.13 -21.14 -14.31
N PRO A 282 -42.17 -21.84 -14.80
CA PRO A 282 -43.51 -21.75 -14.24
C PRO A 282 -43.59 -22.39 -12.86
N LEU A 283 -44.49 -21.88 -12.00
CA LEU A 283 -44.78 -22.50 -10.71
C LEU A 283 -45.67 -23.75 -10.91
N PRO A 284 -45.44 -24.86 -10.18
CA PRO A 284 -44.38 -25.06 -9.18
C PRO A 284 -42.99 -25.19 -9.81
N LEU A 285 -41.98 -24.59 -9.15
CA LEU A 285 -40.59 -24.60 -9.61
C LEU A 285 -40.10 -26.03 -9.86
N SER A 286 -39.24 -26.18 -10.87
CA SER A 286 -38.49 -27.43 -11.05
C SER A 286 -37.65 -27.77 -9.82
N ASP A 287 -37.37 -29.06 -9.58
CA ASP A 287 -36.54 -29.51 -8.45
C ASP A 287 -35.16 -28.84 -8.45
N ALA A 288 -34.60 -28.59 -9.64
CA ALA A 288 -33.32 -27.90 -9.80
C ALA A 288 -33.39 -26.43 -9.36
N SER A 289 -34.40 -25.68 -9.83
CA SER A 289 -34.61 -24.28 -9.47
C SER A 289 -34.99 -24.11 -7.99
N SER A 290 -35.79 -25.03 -7.45
CA SER A 290 -36.15 -25.08 -6.03
C SER A 290 -34.92 -25.28 -5.14
N SER A 291 -34.00 -26.17 -5.54
CA SER A 291 -32.73 -26.36 -4.82
C SER A 291 -31.85 -25.10 -4.87
N VAL A 292 -31.78 -24.41 -6.00
CA VAL A 292 -30.99 -23.17 -6.16
C VAL A 292 -31.60 -22.04 -5.30
N ALA A 293 -32.92 -21.92 -5.30
CA ALA A 293 -33.62 -20.95 -4.44
C ALA A 293 -33.35 -21.21 -2.96
N ALA A 294 -33.38 -22.48 -2.53
CA ALA A 294 -33.10 -22.86 -1.15
C ALA A 294 -31.64 -22.57 -0.74
N SER A 295 -30.66 -22.84 -1.61
CA SER A 295 -29.25 -22.52 -1.34
C SER A 295 -29.03 -21.01 -1.27
N LEU A 296 -29.60 -20.24 -2.20
CA LEU A 296 -29.46 -18.79 -2.25
C LEU A 296 -30.11 -18.12 -1.03
N ALA A 297 -31.29 -18.57 -0.62
CA ALA A 297 -31.95 -18.09 0.59
C ALA A 297 -31.12 -18.39 1.86
N THR A 298 -30.45 -19.54 1.90
CA THR A 298 -29.57 -19.92 3.02
C THR A 298 -28.32 -19.03 3.05
N GLU A 299 -27.65 -18.83 1.90
CA GLU A 299 -26.48 -17.96 1.77
C GLU A 299 -26.78 -16.50 2.13
N LEU A 300 -27.90 -15.97 1.63
CA LEU A 300 -28.33 -14.61 1.91
C LEU A 300 -28.66 -14.43 3.40
N ARG A 301 -29.31 -15.44 4.02
CA ARG A 301 -29.57 -15.42 5.46
C ARG A 301 -28.29 -15.45 6.29
N LEU A 302 -27.29 -16.25 5.90
CA LEU A 302 -26.01 -16.31 6.60
C LEU A 302 -25.27 -14.98 6.51
N HIS A 303 -25.18 -14.38 5.31
CA HIS A 303 -24.53 -13.07 5.13
C HIS A 303 -25.23 -11.95 5.90
N LEU A 304 -26.57 -11.94 5.96
CA LEU A 304 -27.32 -10.96 6.76
C LEU A 304 -27.23 -11.17 8.28
N ILE A 305 -26.84 -12.38 8.73
CA ILE A 305 -26.55 -12.66 10.14
C ILE A 305 -25.11 -12.25 10.47
N GLU A 306 -24.17 -12.55 9.59
CA GLU A 306 -22.75 -12.19 9.73
C GLU A 306 -22.55 -10.68 9.72
N GLY A 307 -23.20 -9.96 8.79
CA GLY A 307 -23.23 -8.50 8.76
C GLY A 307 -23.89 -7.82 9.96
N ARG A 308 -24.55 -8.58 10.85
CA ARG A 308 -25.08 -8.10 12.14
C ARG A 308 -24.15 -8.34 13.33
N ARG A 309 -23.04 -9.06 13.13
CA ARG A 309 -22.05 -9.37 14.17
C ARG A 309 -20.77 -8.56 14.01
N GLU A 310 -20.48 -8.10 12.81
CA GLU A 310 -19.29 -7.32 12.49
C GLU A 310 -19.61 -5.81 12.58
N THR A 311 -18.75 -5.07 13.27
CA THR A 311 -18.89 -3.62 13.44
C THR A 311 -18.06 -2.86 12.40
N TRP A 312 -18.35 -1.57 12.22
CA TRP A 312 -17.55 -0.69 11.36
C TRP A 312 -16.04 -0.76 11.67
N LEU A 313 -15.66 -0.93 12.95
CA LEU A 313 -14.26 -0.99 13.40
C LEU A 313 -13.57 -2.26 12.90
N TYR A 314 -14.29 -3.39 12.90
CA TYR A 314 -13.79 -4.65 12.35
C TYR A 314 -13.48 -4.51 10.85
N HIS A 315 -14.41 -3.93 10.09
CA HIS A 315 -14.23 -3.70 8.64
C HIS A 315 -13.14 -2.68 8.35
N ALA A 316 -13.12 -1.55 9.06
CA ALA A 316 -12.09 -0.53 8.92
C ALA A 316 -10.67 -1.08 9.12
N ILE A 317 -10.50 -2.06 10.02
CA ILE A 317 -9.18 -2.65 10.29
C ILE A 317 -8.86 -3.79 9.33
N THR A 318 -9.80 -4.71 9.08
CA THR A 318 -9.58 -5.87 8.20
C THR A 318 -9.44 -5.52 6.72
N GLU A 319 -10.11 -4.45 6.27
CA GLU A 319 -10.03 -3.96 4.88
C GLU A 319 -8.80 -3.07 4.64
N SER A 320 -8.21 -2.53 5.70
CA SER A 320 -7.01 -1.69 5.61
C SER A 320 -5.76 -2.54 5.44
N ASP A 321 -4.96 -2.24 4.42
CA ASP A 321 -3.65 -2.87 4.23
C ASP A 321 -2.67 -2.47 5.34
N HIS A 322 -2.81 -1.25 5.89
CA HIS A 322 -1.95 -0.72 6.93
C HIS A 322 -2.36 -1.20 8.34
N LEU A 323 -3.64 -1.10 8.69
CA LEU A 323 -4.13 -1.48 10.02
C LEU A 323 -4.29 -2.99 10.17
N GLY A 324 -4.75 -3.71 9.14
CA GLY A 324 -5.08 -5.14 9.24
C GLY A 324 -3.90 -6.06 9.57
N ARG A 325 -2.67 -5.61 9.32
CA ARG A 325 -1.44 -6.36 9.67
C ARG A 325 -0.91 -6.02 11.06
N SER A 326 -1.33 -4.90 11.63
CA SER A 326 -0.69 -4.27 12.78
C SER A 326 -1.62 -4.13 13.98
N VAL A 327 -2.93 -4.18 13.77
CA VAL A 327 -3.96 -3.99 14.78
C VAL A 327 -4.82 -5.25 14.91
N SER A 328 -5.03 -5.69 16.15
CA SER A 328 -6.03 -6.73 16.46
C SER A 328 -7.19 -6.13 17.26
N VAL A 329 -8.43 -6.44 16.87
CA VAL A 329 -9.64 -5.97 17.57
C VAL A 329 -10.35 -7.11 18.26
N ALA A 330 -10.75 -6.87 19.51
CA ALA A 330 -11.67 -7.70 20.26
C ALA A 330 -12.90 -6.87 20.66
N ASP A 331 -14.03 -7.13 20.00
CA ASP A 331 -15.32 -6.50 20.28
C ASP A 331 -16.42 -7.57 20.38
N PRO A 332 -16.44 -8.36 21.48
CA PRO A 332 -17.32 -9.52 21.60
C PRO A 332 -18.81 -9.16 21.67
N THR A 333 -19.13 -7.94 22.09
CA THR A 333 -20.50 -7.44 22.27
C THR A 333 -20.88 -6.37 21.24
N ALA A 334 -20.06 -6.18 20.19
CA ALA A 334 -20.29 -5.22 19.11
C ALA A 334 -20.49 -3.75 19.61
N LEU A 335 -19.81 -3.37 20.69
CA LEU A 335 -19.93 -2.06 21.32
C LEU A 335 -19.39 -0.93 20.44
N ALA A 336 -18.49 -1.24 19.49
CA ALA A 336 -17.97 -0.24 18.57
C ALA A 336 -19.10 0.39 17.73
N GLY A 337 -20.18 -0.34 17.46
CA GLY A 337 -21.34 0.16 16.72
C GLY A 337 -21.99 1.39 17.37
N HIS A 338 -21.94 1.50 18.69
CA HIS A 338 -22.57 2.58 19.46
C HIS A 338 -21.74 3.87 19.55
N LEU A 339 -20.46 3.83 19.16
CA LEU A 339 -19.60 5.00 19.16
C LEU A 339 -20.17 6.08 18.22
N SER A 340 -20.16 7.34 18.67
CA SER A 340 -20.57 8.47 17.83
C SER A 340 -19.54 8.72 16.71
N PRO A 341 -19.93 9.36 15.59
CA PRO A 341 -19.01 9.59 14.46
C PRO A 341 -17.69 10.28 14.84
N THR A 342 -17.72 11.19 15.82
CA THR A 342 -16.52 11.87 16.34
C THR A 342 -15.60 10.94 17.13
N GLN A 343 -16.17 10.03 17.93
CA GLN A 343 -15.44 9.01 18.68
C GLN A 343 -14.85 7.96 17.74
N ARG A 344 -15.59 7.56 16.71
CA ARG A 344 -15.13 6.64 15.66
C ARG A 344 -13.90 7.20 14.92
N ASP A 345 -13.97 8.45 14.46
CA ASP A 345 -12.84 9.13 13.81
C ASP A 345 -11.65 9.31 14.77
N GLY A 346 -11.91 9.69 16.03
CA GLY A 346 -10.89 9.80 17.07
C GLY A 346 -10.14 8.48 17.30
N LEU A 347 -10.87 7.38 17.46
CA LEU A 347 -10.32 6.04 17.67
C LEU A 347 -9.46 5.61 16.49
N LEU A 348 -10.00 5.73 15.28
CA LEU A 348 -9.32 5.31 14.06
C LEU A 348 -8.07 6.15 13.78
N GLN A 349 -8.13 7.46 13.99
CA GLN A 349 -6.95 8.33 13.88
C GLN A 349 -5.90 7.99 14.95
N ALA A 350 -6.30 7.70 16.18
CA ALA A 350 -5.37 7.29 17.23
C ALA A 350 -4.65 5.99 16.87
N LEU A 351 -5.40 4.96 16.43
CA LEU A 351 -4.83 3.67 15.99
C LEU A 351 -3.87 3.85 14.82
N TRP A 352 -4.23 4.69 13.85
CA TRP A 352 -3.37 5.00 12.71
C TRP A 352 -2.03 5.61 13.14
N GLN A 353 -2.06 6.59 14.06
CA GLN A 353 -0.84 7.21 14.58
C GLN A 353 -0.01 6.26 15.44
N MET A 354 -0.66 5.36 16.20
CA MET A 354 0.02 4.38 17.05
C MET A 354 0.74 3.29 16.25
N VAL A 355 0.18 2.86 15.11
CA VAL A 355 0.85 1.93 14.18
C VAL A 355 2.07 2.57 13.52
N GLY A 356 2.00 3.88 13.22
CA GLY A 356 3.11 4.65 12.68
C GLY A 356 3.63 4.13 11.33
N ASP A 357 4.88 4.44 10.99
CA ASP A 357 5.46 4.13 9.67
C ASP A 357 5.78 2.64 9.40
N GLY A 358 5.39 1.71 10.29
CA GLY A 358 5.57 0.27 10.11
C GLY A 358 7.02 -0.25 10.21
N ARG A 359 7.98 0.59 10.61
CA ARG A 359 9.41 0.22 10.69
C ARG A 359 9.75 -0.72 11.86
N THR A 360 8.87 -0.83 12.85
CA THR A 360 9.10 -1.60 14.09
C THR A 360 8.22 -2.83 14.23
N ALA A 361 7.38 -3.15 13.25
CA ALA A 361 6.51 -4.33 13.33
C ALA A 361 7.36 -5.62 13.20
N GLN A 362 7.55 -6.34 14.31
CA GLN A 362 8.09 -7.69 14.27
C GLN A 362 7.10 -8.61 13.54
N PRO A 363 7.57 -9.49 12.63
CA PRO A 363 6.68 -10.40 11.92
C PRO A 363 5.88 -11.29 12.89
N GLY A 364 4.55 -11.26 12.79
CA GLY A 364 3.66 -12.19 13.50
C GLY A 364 3.08 -11.73 14.83
N MET A 365 3.28 -10.48 15.27
CA MET A 365 2.59 -9.93 16.44
C MET A 365 1.92 -8.59 16.12
N PRO A 366 0.63 -8.39 16.46
CA PRO A 366 0.00 -7.09 16.33
C PRO A 366 0.71 -6.10 17.24
N VAL A 367 1.07 -4.95 16.67
CA VAL A 367 1.73 -3.83 17.35
C VAL A 367 0.76 -3.15 18.31
N VAL A 368 -0.54 -3.14 17.97
CA VAL A 368 -1.61 -2.57 18.78
C VAL A 368 -2.76 -3.57 18.92
N SER A 369 -3.25 -3.78 20.14
CA SER A 369 -4.49 -4.52 20.40
C SER A 369 -5.53 -3.60 21.01
N VAL A 370 -6.74 -3.65 20.46
CA VAL A 370 -7.89 -2.85 20.89
C VAL A 370 -8.96 -3.79 21.40
N THR A 371 -9.40 -3.57 22.64
CA THR A 371 -10.49 -4.34 23.25
C THR A 371 -11.59 -3.37 23.69
N LEU A 372 -12.83 -3.68 23.34
CA LEU A 372 -13.99 -2.91 23.78
C LEU A 372 -14.75 -3.69 24.87
N GLY A 373 -15.00 -3.03 25.99
CA GLY A 373 -15.72 -3.59 27.14
C GLY A 373 -14.81 -4.23 28.21
N PRO A 374 -15.42 -4.84 29.26
CA PRO A 374 -16.86 -4.96 29.50
C PRO A 374 -17.50 -3.61 29.88
N ILE A 375 -18.80 -3.45 29.62
CA ILE A 375 -19.58 -2.26 30.03
C ILE A 375 -19.49 -2.16 31.57
N GLY A 376 -18.97 -1.05 32.07
CA GLY A 376 -18.80 -0.80 33.50
C GLY A 376 -19.02 0.67 33.81
N SER A 377 -19.53 0.96 35.00
CA SER A 377 -19.73 2.32 35.50
C SER A 377 -18.55 2.77 36.36
N ASP A 378 -17.32 2.61 35.84
CA ASP A 378 -16.09 2.89 36.59
C ASP A 378 -15.92 4.41 36.78
N GLY A 379 -16.72 4.99 37.67
CA GLY A 379 -16.63 6.37 38.13
C GLY A 379 -17.15 7.44 37.17
N HIS A 380 -17.61 7.09 35.96
CA HIS A 380 -18.19 8.04 35.02
C HIS A 380 -19.71 8.18 35.21
N PRO A 381 -20.27 9.41 35.17
CA PRO A 381 -21.71 9.64 35.31
C PRO A 381 -22.40 9.14 34.04
N VAL A 382 -23.10 8.01 34.17
CA VAL A 382 -23.89 7.41 33.10
C VAL A 382 -25.38 7.57 33.45
N SER A 383 -26.18 8.05 32.50
CA SER A 383 -27.65 8.11 32.61
C SER A 383 -28.30 6.82 32.12
N ASP A 384 -29.61 6.65 32.31
CA ASP A 384 -30.30 5.44 31.83
C ASP A 384 -30.33 5.32 30.29
N GLU A 385 -30.13 6.44 29.59
CA GLU A 385 -30.06 6.53 28.12
C GLU A 385 -28.64 6.34 27.58
N THR A 386 -27.62 6.41 28.43
CA THR A 386 -26.21 6.32 28.04
C THR A 386 -25.55 5.08 28.65
N MET A 387 -24.40 4.69 28.10
CA MET A 387 -23.54 3.65 28.64
C MET A 387 -22.08 4.07 28.48
N ASP A 388 -21.25 3.69 29.45
CA ASP A 388 -19.80 3.84 29.31
C ASP A 388 -19.22 2.57 28.67
N VAL A 389 -18.53 2.76 27.55
CA VAL A 389 -17.83 1.71 26.82
C VAL A 389 -16.34 1.97 27.01
N PRO A 390 -15.66 1.18 27.87
CA PRO A 390 -14.22 1.29 28.00
C PRO A 390 -13.56 0.71 26.74
N VAL A 391 -12.64 1.49 26.17
CA VAL A 391 -11.79 1.11 25.04
C VAL A 391 -10.37 0.97 25.57
N VAL A 392 -9.92 -0.27 25.66
CA VAL A 392 -8.58 -0.63 26.12
C VAL A 392 -7.68 -0.78 24.90
N ILE A 393 -6.65 0.07 24.81
CA ILE A 393 -5.66 0.06 23.74
C ILE A 393 -4.31 -0.31 24.36
N GLU A 394 -3.77 -1.44 23.94
CA GLU A 394 -2.43 -1.88 24.33
C GLU A 394 -1.51 -1.80 23.12
N SER A 395 -0.39 -1.08 23.23
CA SER A 395 0.63 -1.07 22.19
C SER A 395 1.94 -1.67 22.70
N ARG A 396 2.48 -2.62 21.94
CA ARG A 396 3.76 -3.27 22.22
C ARG A 396 4.84 -2.65 21.34
N GLY A 397 5.85 -2.05 21.96
CA GLY A 397 6.99 -1.48 21.25
C GLY A 397 6.77 -0.06 20.69
N VAL A 398 5.67 0.61 21.05
CA VAL A 398 5.43 2.02 20.72
C VAL A 398 5.74 2.87 21.98
N PRO A 399 6.92 3.49 22.08
CA PRO A 399 7.25 4.32 23.24
C PRO A 399 6.33 5.54 23.28
N ARG A 400 5.91 5.97 24.47
CA ARG A 400 5.10 7.18 24.68
C ARG A 400 5.56 8.39 23.85
N ARG A 401 6.88 8.58 23.73
CA ARG A 401 7.52 9.69 23.01
C ARG A 401 7.29 9.67 21.50
N SER A 402 6.97 8.52 20.89
CA SER A 402 6.66 8.44 19.47
C SER A 402 5.23 8.90 19.14
N LEU A 403 4.36 9.03 20.13
CA LEU A 403 3.02 9.58 19.94
C LEU A 403 3.09 11.11 19.95
N GLY A 404 2.88 11.69 18.77
CA GLY A 404 2.82 13.15 18.60
C GLY A 404 1.54 13.76 19.18
N PRO A 405 1.46 15.10 19.25
CA PRO A 405 0.29 15.82 19.79
C PRO A 405 -1.03 15.44 19.10
N THR A 406 -0.98 15.07 17.83
CA THR A 406 -2.13 14.63 17.02
C THR A 406 -2.70 13.29 17.46
N ALA A 407 -1.87 12.37 17.97
CA ALA A 407 -2.32 11.10 18.51
C ALA A 407 -3.05 11.31 19.84
N TRP A 408 -2.50 12.17 20.70
CA TRP A 408 -3.11 12.53 21.98
C TRP A 408 -4.43 13.29 21.80
N SER A 409 -4.50 14.24 20.87
CA SER A 409 -5.75 14.94 20.59
C SER A 409 -6.80 14.02 19.98
N ALA A 410 -6.40 13.02 19.19
CA ALA A 410 -7.31 11.99 18.69
C ALA A 410 -7.88 11.13 19.83
N LEU A 411 -7.04 10.71 20.78
CA LEU A 411 -7.48 9.99 21.99
C LEU A 411 -8.45 10.82 22.84
N GLN A 412 -8.22 12.14 22.97
CA GLN A 412 -9.13 13.04 23.69
C GLN A 412 -10.53 13.12 23.06
N ARG A 413 -10.65 12.94 21.73
CA ARG A 413 -11.95 12.93 21.04
C ARG A 413 -12.76 11.65 21.27
N ILE A 414 -12.10 10.57 21.68
CA ILE A 414 -12.75 9.31 22.07
C ILE A 414 -13.48 9.51 23.41
N GLY A 415 -12.76 10.10 24.37
CA GLY A 415 -13.25 10.40 25.71
C GLY A 415 -12.11 10.62 26.71
N PRO A 416 -12.43 10.82 28.00
CA PRO A 416 -11.41 10.84 29.04
C PRO A 416 -10.64 9.51 29.05
N TYR A 417 -9.32 9.60 29.12
CA TYR A 417 -8.46 8.42 29.11
C TYR A 417 -7.45 8.45 30.24
N THR A 418 -7.08 7.26 30.68
CA THR A 418 -5.95 7.03 31.58
C THR A 418 -4.87 6.26 30.83
N GLU A 419 -3.62 6.53 31.19
CA GLU A 419 -2.46 5.92 30.56
C GLU A 419 -1.59 5.27 31.62
N THR A 420 -1.14 4.06 31.34
CA THR A 420 -0.16 3.37 32.16
C THR A 420 0.88 2.74 31.24
N VAL A 421 2.14 2.77 31.66
CA VAL A 421 3.22 2.08 30.95
C VAL A 421 3.57 0.86 31.78
N ARG A 422 3.33 -0.34 31.25
CA ARG A 422 3.68 -1.63 31.90
C ARG A 422 4.54 -2.45 30.95
N ASP A 423 5.67 -2.93 31.44
CA ASP A 423 6.59 -3.80 30.69
C ASP A 423 7.01 -3.27 29.31
N GLY A 424 7.15 -1.94 29.18
CA GLY A 424 7.49 -1.28 27.91
C GLY A 424 6.36 -1.25 26.88
N ALA A 425 5.16 -1.71 27.25
CA ALA A 425 3.92 -1.52 26.51
C ALA A 425 3.13 -0.32 27.08
N LEU A 426 2.54 0.45 26.18
CA LEU A 426 1.65 1.55 26.55
C LEU A 426 0.22 0.99 26.61
N HIS A 427 -0.39 1.09 27.79
CA HIS A 427 -1.77 0.66 28.04
C HIS A 427 -2.61 1.90 28.29
N ILE A 428 -3.56 2.16 27.39
CA ILE A 428 -4.48 3.29 27.44
C ILE A 428 -5.89 2.74 27.66
N VAL A 429 -6.59 3.29 28.64
CA VAL A 429 -8.01 3.01 28.85
C VAL A 429 -8.76 4.30 28.60
N ALA A 430 -9.54 4.35 27.53
CA ALA A 430 -10.39 5.48 27.17
C ALA A 430 -11.85 5.14 27.47
N HIS A 431 -12.55 6.03 28.15
CA HIS A 431 -13.95 5.85 28.52
C HIS A 431 -14.86 6.58 27.53
N CYS A 432 -15.70 5.83 26.82
CA CYS A 432 -16.60 6.37 25.81
C CYS A 432 -18.02 6.38 26.34
N VAL A 433 -18.55 7.56 26.68
CA VAL A 433 -19.98 7.70 26.94
C VAL A 433 -20.72 7.68 25.60
N VAL A 434 -21.58 6.70 25.40
CA VAL A 434 -22.36 6.48 24.17
C VAL A 434 -23.84 6.27 24.48
N ASN A 435 -24.71 6.51 23.51
CA ASN A 435 -26.14 6.29 23.68
C ASN A 435 -26.46 4.78 23.59
N ARG A 436 -27.26 4.27 24.53
CA ARG A 436 -27.75 2.88 24.48
C ARG A 436 -28.67 2.65 23.28
N HIS A 437 -29.42 3.69 22.88
CA HIS A 437 -30.35 3.67 21.75
C HIS A 437 -29.97 4.79 20.79
N PRO A 438 -28.94 4.58 19.96
CA PRO A 438 -28.59 5.55 18.93
C PRO A 438 -29.81 5.71 17.99
N SER A 439 -30.35 6.92 17.91
CA SER A 439 -31.40 7.27 16.96
C SER A 439 -30.94 6.90 15.55
N MET A 440 -31.72 6.06 14.85
CA MET A 440 -31.45 5.60 13.48
C MET A 440 -31.31 6.75 12.50
#